data_AF-A0A972UPI5-F1
#
_entry.id   AF-A0A972UPI5-F1
#
_cell.length_a   1.000
_cell.length_b   1.000
_cell.length_c   1.000
_cell.angle_alpha   90.00
_cell.angle_beta   90.00
_cell.angle_gamma   90.00
#
_symmetry.space_group_name_H-M   'P 1'
#
loop_
_entity.id
_entity.type
_entity.pdbx_description
1 polymer ?
#
loop_
_entity_poly.entity_id
_entity_poly.type
_entity_poly.pdbx_seq_one_letter_code
_entity_poly.pdbx_strand_id
1 'polypeptide(L)'
;NKAGLVPMFKAVAKETNGTVKWKLLAGGQVVSARSTLAGIRDRIVDAGLVIQVFTRKDLKINNVIFDLQAFGDDPVAVAGAATEATMLNCPGCMKEYKKSNTVFLGGLGITPFYLACKEKLIKVSDFKGKKIRAVGAGKRWVKGLGAVPVAMPPTEGVTAMQRGAIDCLLAPIAWLRSFGFIDVVKHFVEFNTGFPRSMCIFCMNRSSWDSLTDSEKRVMWKHMPGVSARATVIGYMEEDQKVKKLGLARGIQFHKAGNDFKIRKAAHMKSELKAIPKSMKKLGVRNPEALINIFLEIYPKWQKLSAEINNDVHKYEAALQSQIYAKIDPTKW
;
A
#
# COMPACT_ATOMS: atom_id res chain seq x y z
N ASN A 1 -9.98 -0.13 -4.97
CA ASN A 1 -10.37 0.60 -3.75
C ASN A 1 -11.59 1.47 -4.06
N LYS A 2 -12.81 0.89 -3.97
CA LYS A 2 -14.05 1.63 -4.32
C LYS A 2 -14.39 2.69 -3.27
N ALA A 3 -14.04 2.45 -2.01
CA ALA A 3 -14.29 3.36 -0.88
C ALA A 3 -13.66 4.76 -1.07
N GLY A 4 -12.40 4.83 -1.53
CA GLY A 4 -11.75 6.10 -1.81
C GLY A 4 -12.20 6.75 -3.13
N LEU A 5 -12.15 5.98 -4.23
CA LEU A 5 -12.23 6.52 -5.59
C LEU A 5 -13.64 6.89 -6.06
N VAL A 6 -14.64 6.05 -5.79
CA VAL A 6 -16.00 6.25 -6.33
C VAL A 6 -16.63 7.56 -5.80
N PRO A 7 -16.50 7.91 -4.51
CA PRO A 7 -16.97 9.21 -4.02
C PRO A 7 -16.28 10.39 -4.72
N MET A 8 -14.96 10.32 -4.94
CA MET A 8 -14.22 11.37 -5.64
C MET A 8 -14.71 11.54 -7.08
N PHE A 9 -14.93 10.44 -7.81
CA PHE A 9 -15.45 10.51 -9.18
C PHE A 9 -16.79 11.24 -9.27
N LYS A 10 -17.71 10.96 -8.33
CA LYS A 10 -19.01 11.64 -8.26
C LYS A 10 -18.85 13.13 -7.94
N ALA A 11 -18.00 13.46 -6.96
CA ALA A 11 -17.79 14.84 -6.53
C ALA A 11 -17.13 15.69 -7.62
N VAL A 12 -16.08 15.17 -8.26
CA VAL A 12 -15.40 15.83 -9.38
C VAL A 12 -16.37 16.08 -10.53
N ALA A 13 -17.15 15.07 -10.95
CA ALA A 13 -18.13 15.24 -12.02
C ALA A 13 -19.18 16.31 -11.68
N LYS A 14 -19.59 16.41 -10.42
CA LYS A 14 -20.53 17.45 -9.97
C LYS A 14 -19.89 18.85 -10.00
N GLU A 15 -18.72 19.02 -9.38
CA GLU A 15 -18.06 20.33 -9.23
C GLU A 15 -17.49 20.88 -10.55
N THR A 16 -17.26 20.00 -11.54
CA THR A 16 -16.81 20.38 -12.89
C THR A 16 -17.96 20.48 -13.89
N ASN A 17 -19.22 20.42 -13.44
CA ASN A 17 -20.40 20.38 -14.32
C ASN A 17 -20.31 19.28 -15.41
N GLY A 18 -19.63 18.19 -15.09
CA GLY A 18 -19.48 17.02 -15.95
C GLY A 18 -18.39 17.12 -17.02
N THR A 19 -17.55 18.16 -17.02
CA THR A 19 -16.40 18.24 -17.94
C THR A 19 -15.34 17.19 -17.62
N VAL A 20 -15.19 16.84 -16.33
CA VAL A 20 -14.32 15.73 -15.89
C VAL A 20 -15.17 14.56 -15.37
N LYS A 21 -15.06 13.42 -16.04
CA LYS A 21 -15.77 12.17 -15.67
C LYS A 21 -14.81 11.00 -15.65
N TRP A 22 -15.05 10.06 -14.74
CA TRP A 22 -14.22 8.88 -14.56
C TRP A 22 -15.04 7.59 -14.70
N LYS A 23 -14.50 6.62 -15.43
CA LYS A 23 -15.03 5.26 -15.51
C LYS A 23 -14.08 4.30 -14.80
N LEU A 24 -14.54 3.67 -13.72
CA LEU A 24 -13.73 2.70 -12.98
C LEU A 24 -13.68 1.36 -13.70
N LEU A 25 -12.48 0.93 -14.09
CA LEU A 25 -12.20 -0.42 -14.59
C LEU A 25 -11.50 -1.22 -13.49
N ALA A 26 -12.22 -2.15 -12.86
CA ALA A 26 -11.73 -2.92 -11.71
C ALA A 26 -11.16 -4.29 -12.11
N GLY A 27 -10.48 -4.97 -11.18
CA GLY A 27 -10.06 -6.37 -11.35
C GLY A 27 -8.87 -6.58 -12.30
N GLY A 28 -8.26 -5.51 -12.81
CA GLY A 28 -7.12 -5.61 -13.73
C GLY A 28 -7.51 -6.05 -15.15
N GLN A 29 -8.75 -5.78 -15.56
CA GLN A 29 -9.30 -6.16 -16.88
C GLN A 29 -8.57 -5.51 -18.07
N VAL A 30 -7.98 -4.33 -17.87
CA VAL A 30 -7.24 -3.59 -18.92
C VAL A 30 -5.75 -3.56 -18.65
N VAL A 31 -5.35 -3.24 -17.41
CA VAL A 31 -3.95 -3.25 -16.98
C VAL A 31 -3.80 -4.11 -15.73
N SER A 32 -2.75 -4.94 -15.72
CA SER A 32 -2.41 -5.77 -14.57
C SER A 32 -1.62 -4.98 -13.54
N ALA A 33 -1.49 -5.48 -12.30
CA ALA A 33 -0.65 -4.84 -11.28
C ALA A 33 0.81 -4.60 -11.69
N ARG A 34 1.35 -5.40 -12.64
CA ARG A 34 2.71 -5.21 -13.19
C ARG A 34 2.76 -4.18 -14.32
N SER A 35 1.69 -4.07 -15.11
CA SER A 35 1.64 -3.19 -16.28
C SER A 35 0.97 -1.84 -16.02
N THR A 36 0.35 -1.60 -14.85
CA THR A 36 -0.38 -0.36 -14.57
C THR A 36 0.44 0.91 -14.84
N LEU A 37 1.68 1.01 -14.37
CA LEU A 37 2.49 2.23 -14.59
C LEU A 37 2.75 2.46 -16.09
N ALA A 38 3.11 1.41 -16.83
CA ALA A 38 3.33 1.50 -18.28
C ALA A 38 2.03 1.84 -19.02
N GLY A 39 0.91 1.22 -18.65
CA GLY A 39 -0.39 1.52 -19.24
C GLY A 39 -0.87 2.95 -18.98
N ILE A 40 -0.51 3.54 -17.84
CA ILE A 40 -0.74 4.98 -17.57
C ILE A 40 0.22 5.82 -18.41
N ARG A 41 1.52 5.51 -18.42
CA ARG A 41 2.56 6.22 -19.19
C ARG A 41 2.18 6.31 -20.67
N ASP A 42 1.74 5.19 -21.23
CA ASP A 42 1.42 4.99 -22.65
C ASP A 42 -0.06 5.33 -22.95
N ARG A 43 -0.79 5.86 -21.95
CA ARG A 43 -2.18 6.34 -22.02
C ARG A 43 -3.20 5.30 -22.51
N ILE A 44 -2.97 4.03 -22.21
CA ILE A 44 -3.99 2.95 -22.33
C ILE A 44 -5.13 3.19 -21.32
N VAL A 45 -4.78 3.72 -20.14
CA VAL A 45 -5.72 4.23 -19.14
C VAL A 45 -5.22 5.58 -18.62
N ASP A 46 -6.12 6.51 -18.30
CA ASP A 46 -5.73 7.84 -17.81
C ASP A 46 -5.18 7.81 -16.38
N ALA A 47 -5.65 6.89 -15.54
CA ALA A 47 -5.19 6.77 -14.16
C ALA A 47 -5.32 5.34 -13.61
N GLY A 48 -4.57 5.04 -12.56
CA GLY A 48 -4.63 3.75 -11.87
C GLY A 48 -3.88 3.71 -10.54
N LEU A 49 -4.12 2.63 -9.79
CA LEU A 49 -3.37 2.30 -8.57
C LEU A 49 -2.01 1.72 -8.96
N VAL A 50 -0.93 2.43 -8.64
CA VAL A 50 0.45 1.95 -8.86
C VAL A 50 1.02 1.41 -7.56
N ILE A 51 1.43 0.14 -7.59
CA ILE A 51 2.17 -0.50 -6.51
C ILE A 51 3.63 -0.61 -6.96
N GLN A 52 4.46 0.30 -6.46
CA GLN A 52 5.84 0.53 -6.92
C GLN A 52 6.73 -0.71 -6.87
N VAL A 53 6.41 -1.71 -6.02
CA VAL A 53 7.16 -2.99 -5.96
C VAL A 53 7.13 -3.77 -7.26
N PHE A 54 6.13 -3.57 -8.12
CA PHE A 54 6.04 -4.25 -9.41
C PHE A 54 6.73 -3.49 -10.55
N THR A 55 7.14 -2.25 -10.30
CA THR A 55 7.78 -1.34 -11.27
C THR A 55 9.10 -0.81 -10.73
N ARG A 56 9.85 -1.67 -10.00
CA ARG A 56 11.07 -1.27 -9.27
C ARG A 56 12.13 -0.60 -10.12
N LYS A 57 12.20 -0.91 -11.42
CA LYS A 57 13.18 -0.30 -12.32
C LYS A 57 12.88 1.18 -12.58
N ASP A 58 11.59 1.53 -12.63
CA ASP A 58 11.11 2.88 -12.92
C ASP A 58 10.98 3.73 -11.65
N LEU A 59 10.54 3.10 -10.54
CA LEU A 59 10.24 3.74 -9.25
C LEU A 59 11.20 3.30 -8.13
N LYS A 60 12.51 3.41 -8.37
CA LYS A 60 13.57 2.89 -7.48
C LYS A 60 13.60 3.59 -6.12
N ILE A 61 13.52 4.91 -6.10
CA ILE A 61 13.55 5.74 -4.88
C ILE A 61 12.24 5.55 -4.10
N ASN A 62 11.09 5.53 -4.79
CA ASN A 62 9.80 5.23 -4.16
C ASN A 62 9.77 3.83 -3.49
N ASN A 63 10.56 2.87 -3.98
CA ASN A 63 10.68 1.55 -3.36
C ASN A 63 11.43 1.56 -2.02
N VAL A 64 12.17 2.63 -1.68
CA VAL A 64 12.75 2.79 -0.34
C VAL A 64 11.64 2.81 0.71
N ILE A 65 10.63 3.65 0.52
CA ILE A 65 9.48 3.77 1.43
C ILE A 65 8.69 2.46 1.49
N PHE A 66 8.50 1.80 0.33
CA PHE A 66 7.83 0.50 0.28
C PHE A 66 8.57 -0.57 1.12
N ASP A 67 9.90 -0.60 1.03
CA ASP A 67 10.72 -1.59 1.73
C ASP A 67 10.85 -1.31 3.23
N LEU A 68 10.35 -0.18 3.74
CA LEU A 68 10.36 0.10 5.18
C LEU A 68 9.37 -0.75 5.97
N GLN A 69 8.68 -1.73 5.38
CA GLN A 69 7.60 -2.58 5.93
C GLN A 69 7.78 -3.02 7.41
N ALA A 70 9.00 -3.21 7.91
CA ALA A 70 9.23 -3.57 9.31
C ALA A 70 8.97 -2.45 10.35
N PHE A 71 8.97 -1.17 9.94
CA PHE A 71 8.89 0.02 10.83
C PHE A 71 7.53 0.73 10.84
N GLY A 72 6.75 0.54 11.90
CA GLY A 72 5.45 1.18 12.07
C GLY A 72 4.29 0.19 11.90
N ASP A 73 3.33 0.29 12.82
CA ASP A 73 2.20 -0.61 13.05
C ASP A 73 0.83 0.09 12.99
N ASP A 74 0.81 1.42 12.92
CA ASP A 74 -0.38 2.26 12.83
C ASP A 74 -0.71 2.63 11.36
N PRO A 75 -1.81 2.13 10.78
CA PRO A 75 -2.16 2.37 9.38
C PRO A 75 -2.32 3.84 9.00
N VAL A 76 -2.95 4.64 9.86
CA VAL A 76 -3.22 6.07 9.63
C VAL A 76 -1.91 6.83 9.66
N ALA A 77 -1.10 6.60 10.70
CA ALA A 77 0.16 7.28 10.87
C ALA A 77 1.14 6.97 9.74
N VAL A 78 1.26 5.69 9.38
CA VAL A 78 2.15 5.27 8.29
C VAL A 78 1.67 5.81 6.95
N ALA A 79 0.37 5.72 6.64
CA ALA A 79 -0.15 6.21 5.36
C ALA A 79 0.09 7.71 5.21
N GLY A 80 -0.14 8.50 6.26
CA GLY A 80 0.15 9.93 6.28
C GLY A 80 1.64 10.22 6.12
N ALA A 81 2.49 9.60 6.95
CA ALA A 81 3.93 9.81 6.91
C ALA A 81 4.56 9.44 5.57
N ALA A 82 4.12 8.33 4.98
CA ALA A 82 4.64 7.87 3.69
C ALA A 82 4.22 8.80 2.54
N THR A 83 2.99 9.30 2.58
CA THR A 83 2.47 10.29 1.60
C THR A 83 3.22 11.62 1.74
N GLU A 84 3.40 12.11 2.97
CA GLU A 84 4.13 13.35 3.24
C GLU A 84 5.60 13.24 2.79
N ALA A 85 6.30 12.18 3.19
CA ALA A 85 7.68 11.94 2.79
C ALA A 85 7.83 11.89 1.26
N THR A 86 6.87 11.27 0.56
CA THR A 86 6.89 11.18 -0.91
C THR A 86 6.66 12.53 -1.57
N MET A 87 5.62 13.27 -1.14
CA MET A 87 5.17 14.48 -1.82
C MET A 87 5.97 15.74 -1.43
N LEU A 88 6.38 15.87 -0.17
CA LEU A 88 7.02 17.09 0.34
C LEU A 88 8.53 16.96 0.51
N ASN A 89 9.04 15.74 0.76
CA ASN A 89 10.43 15.56 1.18
C ASN A 89 11.26 14.70 0.23
N CYS A 90 10.69 14.25 -0.89
CA CYS A 90 11.38 13.40 -1.85
C CYS A 90 11.25 13.90 -3.30
N PRO A 91 11.98 14.97 -3.68
CA PRO A 91 12.01 15.44 -5.08
C PRO A 91 12.41 14.33 -6.07
N GLY A 92 13.30 13.43 -5.65
CA GLY A 92 13.67 12.25 -6.44
C GLY A 92 12.49 11.31 -6.72
N CYS A 93 11.59 11.11 -5.76
CA CYS A 93 10.39 10.29 -5.92
C CYS A 93 9.46 10.91 -6.97
N MET A 94 9.26 12.22 -6.92
CA MET A 94 8.43 12.94 -7.89
C MET A 94 9.07 12.95 -9.29
N LYS A 95 10.40 13.06 -9.37
CA LYS A 95 11.15 12.96 -10.64
C LYS A 95 10.97 11.59 -11.31
N GLU A 96 10.86 10.50 -10.55
CA GLU A 96 10.58 9.16 -11.10
C GLU A 96 9.21 9.08 -11.77
N TYR A 97 8.16 9.62 -11.13
CA TYR A 97 6.82 9.68 -11.73
C TYR A 97 6.82 10.56 -12.98
N LYS A 98 7.46 11.74 -12.94
CA LYS A 98 7.60 12.61 -14.11
C LYS A 98 8.34 11.91 -15.26
N LYS A 99 9.46 11.23 -14.99
CA LYS A 99 10.18 10.43 -15.99
C LYS A 99 9.33 9.30 -16.57
N SER A 100 8.40 8.78 -15.77
CA SER A 100 7.45 7.74 -16.19
C SER A 100 6.21 8.31 -16.88
N ASN A 101 6.19 9.58 -17.29
CA ASN A 101 5.04 10.27 -17.88
C ASN A 101 3.77 10.21 -17.01
N THR A 102 3.94 10.28 -15.69
CA THR A 102 2.84 10.16 -14.72
C THR A 102 2.89 11.23 -13.63
N VAL A 103 1.78 11.35 -12.90
CA VAL A 103 1.56 12.26 -11.77
C VAL A 103 1.12 11.43 -10.57
N PHE A 104 1.81 11.60 -9.44
CA PHE A 104 1.38 11.04 -8.17
C PHE A 104 0.38 12.00 -7.52
N LEU A 105 -0.90 11.61 -7.43
CA LEU A 105 -1.94 12.48 -6.87
C LEU A 105 -2.36 12.09 -5.45
N GLY A 106 -2.00 10.90 -4.98
CA GLY A 106 -2.26 10.52 -3.60
C GLY A 106 -1.66 9.19 -3.19
N GLY A 107 -1.39 9.08 -1.89
CA GLY A 107 -0.83 7.88 -1.28
C GLY A 107 -1.90 6.94 -0.71
N LEU A 108 -1.56 5.66 -0.60
CA LEU A 108 -2.31 4.66 0.13
C LEU A 108 -1.36 3.90 1.06
N GLY A 109 -1.74 3.84 2.34
CA GLY A 109 -1.29 2.80 3.26
C GLY A 109 -2.46 1.88 3.59
N ILE A 110 -2.15 0.64 3.95
CA ILE A 110 -3.14 -0.40 4.22
C ILE A 110 -2.90 -1.00 5.59
N THR A 111 -3.81 -1.82 6.08
CA THR A 111 -3.67 -2.48 7.37
C THR A 111 -2.50 -3.49 7.40
N PRO A 112 -2.02 -3.84 8.62
CA PRO A 112 -1.00 -4.85 8.85
C PRO A 112 -1.17 -6.13 8.04
N PHE A 113 -0.04 -6.68 7.59
CA PHE A 113 -0.01 -8.02 7.03
C PHE A 113 0.15 -9.05 8.13
N TYR A 114 -0.65 -10.09 8.01
CA TYR A 114 -0.65 -11.30 8.81
C TYR A 114 -0.23 -12.49 7.95
N LEU A 115 0.06 -13.63 8.58
CA LEU A 115 0.24 -14.89 7.86
C LEU A 115 -1.12 -15.56 7.69
N ALA A 116 -1.60 -15.62 6.45
CA ALA A 116 -2.81 -16.33 6.06
C ALA A 116 -2.42 -17.64 5.39
N CYS A 117 -2.93 -18.78 5.86
CA CYS A 117 -2.45 -20.11 5.51
C CYS A 117 -3.58 -21.12 5.25
N LYS A 118 -3.27 -22.15 4.47
CA LYS A 118 -4.14 -23.35 4.33
C LYS A 118 -4.13 -24.23 5.58
N GLU A 119 -2.98 -24.32 6.25
CA GLU A 119 -2.76 -25.15 7.44
C GLU A 119 -2.55 -24.30 8.68
N LYS A 120 -2.78 -24.88 9.86
CA LYS A 120 -2.52 -24.23 11.15
C LYS A 120 -1.01 -24.20 11.41
N LEU A 121 -0.42 -23.01 11.33
CA LEU A 121 0.99 -22.73 11.63
C LEU A 121 1.01 -21.60 12.66
N ILE A 122 1.51 -21.81 13.88
CA ILE A 122 1.38 -20.84 14.97
C ILE A 122 2.70 -20.49 15.68
N LYS A 123 3.77 -21.24 15.42
CA LYS A 123 5.15 -20.94 15.87
C LYS A 123 6.07 -20.79 14.66
N VAL A 124 7.18 -20.09 14.81
CA VAL A 124 8.13 -19.77 13.73
C VAL A 124 8.65 -21.04 13.05
N SER A 125 8.91 -22.11 13.80
CA SER A 125 9.41 -23.37 13.24
C SER A 125 8.43 -24.07 12.29
N ASP A 126 7.13 -23.82 12.42
CA ASP A 126 6.10 -24.39 11.53
C ASP A 126 6.24 -23.90 10.08
N PHE A 127 6.91 -22.75 9.87
CA PHE A 127 7.06 -22.13 8.56
C PHE A 127 8.28 -22.64 7.78
N LYS A 128 9.14 -23.48 8.37
CA LYS A 128 10.32 -24.01 7.70
C LYS A 128 9.92 -24.75 6.41
N GLY A 129 10.45 -24.30 5.27
CA GLY A 129 10.17 -24.86 3.95
C GLY A 129 8.81 -24.49 3.34
N LYS A 130 7.90 -23.84 4.08
CA LYS A 130 6.61 -23.42 3.54
C LYS A 130 6.78 -22.33 2.48
N LYS A 131 5.98 -22.39 1.41
CA LYS A 131 6.00 -21.43 0.30
C LYS A 131 5.04 -20.30 0.62
N ILE A 132 5.55 -19.09 0.82
CA ILE A 132 4.74 -17.93 1.26
C ILE A 132 4.78 -16.84 0.21
N ARG A 133 3.60 -16.41 -0.25
CA ARG A 133 3.51 -15.24 -1.13
C ARG A 133 3.98 -13.99 -0.39
N ALA A 134 5.00 -13.33 -0.93
CA ALA A 134 5.53 -12.08 -0.40
C ALA A 134 6.24 -11.26 -1.50
N VAL A 135 6.24 -9.94 -1.34
CA VAL A 135 6.92 -9.00 -2.25
C VAL A 135 7.79 -8.03 -1.45
N GLY A 136 8.74 -7.37 -2.11
CA GLY A 136 9.65 -6.41 -1.48
C GLY A 136 10.34 -6.94 -0.21
N ALA A 137 10.38 -6.09 0.83
CA ALA A 137 10.92 -6.42 2.15
C ALA A 137 10.26 -7.64 2.81
N GLY A 138 8.97 -7.89 2.56
CA GLY A 138 8.27 -9.08 3.04
C GLY A 138 8.95 -10.40 2.65
N LYS A 139 9.71 -10.43 1.54
CA LYS A 139 10.51 -11.62 1.17
C LYS A 139 11.63 -11.90 2.18
N ARG A 140 12.24 -10.86 2.77
CA ARG A 140 13.27 -11.00 3.81
C ARG A 140 12.66 -11.46 5.13
N TRP A 141 11.46 -10.98 5.47
CA TRP A 141 10.69 -11.50 6.60
C TRP A 141 10.46 -13.01 6.47
N VAL A 142 9.86 -13.44 5.35
CA VAL A 142 9.58 -14.85 5.03
C VAL A 142 10.84 -15.71 5.09
N LYS A 143 11.95 -15.28 4.46
CA LYS A 143 13.21 -16.04 4.50
C LYS A 143 13.70 -16.31 5.91
N GLY A 144 13.64 -15.31 6.80
CA GLY A 144 14.08 -15.55 8.17
C GLY A 144 13.06 -16.32 9.04
N LEU A 145 11.87 -16.66 8.53
CA LEU A 145 11.04 -17.72 9.13
C LEU A 145 11.52 -19.14 8.73
N GLY A 146 12.55 -19.25 7.87
CA GLY A 146 12.94 -20.51 7.24
C GLY A 146 12.04 -20.91 6.07
N ALA A 147 11.14 -20.03 5.66
CA ALA A 147 10.19 -20.23 4.57
C ALA A 147 10.74 -19.77 3.20
N VAL A 148 10.10 -20.20 2.13
CA VAL A 148 10.45 -19.85 0.74
C VAL A 148 9.52 -18.74 0.23
N PRO A 149 10.02 -17.51 -0.03
CA PRO A 149 9.17 -16.46 -0.56
C PRO A 149 8.88 -16.66 -2.05
N VAL A 150 7.60 -16.59 -2.43
CA VAL A 150 7.14 -16.61 -3.82
C VAL A 150 6.58 -15.24 -4.20
N ALA A 151 7.15 -14.61 -5.23
CA ALA A 151 6.80 -13.24 -5.60
C ALA A 151 5.71 -13.21 -6.68
N MET A 152 4.51 -12.74 -6.32
CA MET A 152 3.40 -12.55 -7.26
C MET A 152 2.42 -11.45 -6.76
N PRO A 153 1.66 -10.81 -7.67
CA PRO A 153 0.48 -10.03 -7.35
C PRO A 153 -0.55 -10.82 -6.55
N PRO A 154 -1.35 -10.14 -5.71
CA PRO A 154 -2.42 -10.79 -4.96
C PRO A 154 -3.47 -11.45 -5.86
N THR A 155 -3.72 -10.90 -7.05
CA THR A 155 -4.68 -11.44 -8.03
C THR A 155 -4.34 -12.85 -8.52
N GLU A 156 -3.08 -13.27 -8.45
CA GLU A 156 -2.62 -14.62 -8.81
C GLU A 156 -2.68 -15.60 -7.62
N GLY A 157 -2.89 -15.09 -6.40
CA GLY A 157 -2.68 -15.85 -5.17
C GLY A 157 -3.69 -16.97 -4.93
N VAL A 158 -4.97 -16.77 -5.25
CA VAL A 158 -6.02 -17.80 -5.06
C VAL A 158 -5.69 -19.04 -5.88
N THR A 159 -5.45 -18.85 -7.18
CA THR A 159 -5.05 -19.94 -8.09
C THR A 159 -3.73 -20.59 -7.65
N ALA A 160 -2.74 -19.80 -7.21
CA ALA A 160 -1.48 -20.34 -6.70
C ALA A 160 -1.68 -21.19 -5.43
N MET A 161 -2.59 -20.81 -4.52
CA MET A 161 -2.92 -21.61 -3.33
C MET A 161 -3.64 -22.92 -3.71
N GLN A 162 -4.63 -22.85 -4.61
CA GLN A 162 -5.38 -24.00 -5.11
C GLN A 162 -4.48 -25.03 -5.79
N ARG A 163 -3.55 -24.58 -6.64
CA ARG A 163 -2.57 -25.44 -7.32
C ARG A 163 -1.41 -25.91 -6.44
N GLY A 164 -1.40 -25.54 -5.16
CA GLY A 164 -0.32 -25.92 -4.24
C GLY A 164 1.02 -25.23 -4.51
N ALA A 165 1.06 -24.17 -5.32
CA ALA A 165 2.26 -23.39 -5.57
C ALA A 165 2.69 -22.56 -4.34
N ILE A 166 1.73 -22.16 -3.50
CA ILE A 166 1.96 -21.50 -2.21
C ILE A 166 1.10 -22.13 -1.11
N ASP A 167 1.61 -22.10 0.12
CA ASP A 167 0.97 -22.62 1.33
C ASP A 167 0.31 -21.50 2.15
N CYS A 168 0.93 -20.32 2.11
CA CYS A 168 0.49 -19.13 2.81
C CYS A 168 0.72 -17.86 1.97
N LEU A 169 0.21 -16.74 2.47
CA LEU A 169 0.51 -15.41 2.00
C LEU A 169 0.65 -14.41 3.16
N LEU A 170 1.47 -13.39 2.95
CA LEU A 170 1.37 -12.16 3.74
C LEU A 170 0.23 -11.31 3.18
N ALA A 171 -0.80 -11.05 4.01
CA ALA A 171 -2.00 -10.33 3.61
C ALA A 171 -2.68 -9.64 4.80
N PRO A 172 -3.38 -8.50 4.57
CA PRO A 172 -4.38 -7.99 5.51
C PRO A 172 -5.66 -8.82 5.42
N ILE A 173 -6.55 -8.71 6.41
CA ILE A 173 -7.75 -9.55 6.50
C ILE A 173 -8.74 -9.23 5.35
N ALA A 174 -8.86 -7.97 4.96
CA ALA A 174 -9.69 -7.46 3.87
C ALA A 174 -9.45 -8.16 2.53
N TRP A 175 -8.28 -8.78 2.35
CA TRP A 175 -7.97 -9.54 1.13
C TRP A 175 -8.78 -10.83 1.00
N LEU A 176 -9.29 -11.39 2.09
CA LEU A 176 -10.23 -12.52 2.03
C LEU A 176 -11.42 -12.20 1.14
N ARG A 177 -11.96 -10.98 1.22
CA ARG A 177 -13.03 -10.53 0.36
C ARG A 177 -12.54 -9.93 -0.94
N SER A 178 -11.61 -8.96 -0.89
CA SER A 178 -11.24 -8.18 -2.08
C SER A 178 -10.50 -8.97 -3.17
N PHE A 179 -9.86 -10.09 -2.82
CA PHE A 179 -9.18 -10.98 -3.77
C PHE A 179 -9.71 -12.42 -3.72
N GLY A 180 -10.79 -12.69 -2.99
CA GLY A 180 -11.39 -14.03 -2.91
C GLY A 180 -10.58 -15.06 -2.10
N PHE A 181 -9.62 -14.63 -1.28
CA PHE A 181 -8.85 -15.57 -0.46
C PHE A 181 -9.69 -16.32 0.59
N ILE A 182 -10.93 -15.88 0.85
CA ILE A 182 -11.84 -16.51 1.81
C ILE A 182 -12.12 -17.98 1.51
N ASP A 183 -12.02 -18.39 0.24
CA ASP A 183 -12.32 -19.77 -0.15
C ASP A 183 -11.14 -20.72 0.06
N VAL A 184 -9.90 -20.19 0.08
CA VAL A 184 -8.65 -20.97 0.09
C VAL A 184 -7.85 -20.85 1.38
N VAL A 185 -8.01 -19.77 2.14
CA VAL A 185 -7.37 -19.59 3.45
C VAL A 185 -8.25 -20.19 4.54
N LYS A 186 -7.64 -20.93 5.47
CA LYS A 186 -8.34 -21.53 6.63
C LYS A 186 -7.82 -21.02 7.97
N HIS A 187 -6.61 -20.47 8.01
CA HIS A 187 -5.98 -20.02 9.25
C HIS A 187 -5.29 -18.68 9.08
N PHE A 188 -5.46 -17.79 10.05
CA PHE A 188 -4.66 -16.57 10.22
C PHE A 188 -3.80 -16.68 11.48
N VAL A 189 -2.57 -16.24 11.38
CA VAL A 189 -1.72 -15.96 12.55
C VAL A 189 -1.79 -14.47 12.82
N GLU A 190 -2.39 -14.10 13.95
CA GLU A 190 -2.60 -12.71 14.39
C GLU A 190 -1.31 -12.09 14.92
N PHE A 191 -0.31 -12.01 14.06
CA PHE A 191 0.94 -11.31 14.30
C PHE A 191 1.18 -10.29 13.21
N ASN A 192 1.25 -9.01 13.60
CA ASN A 192 1.54 -7.92 12.69
C ASN A 192 2.99 -8.05 12.18
N THR A 193 3.14 -8.41 10.90
CA THR A 193 4.44 -8.54 10.21
C THR A 193 4.92 -7.24 9.56
N GLY A 194 4.24 -6.13 9.86
CA GLY A 194 4.36 -4.86 9.16
C GLY A 194 3.33 -4.74 8.04
N PHE A 195 3.34 -3.64 7.29
CA PHE A 195 2.48 -3.47 6.12
C PHE A 195 3.13 -2.63 5.02
N PRO A 196 2.70 -2.82 3.76
CA PRO A 196 3.12 -1.99 2.65
C PRO A 196 2.80 -0.51 2.87
N ARG A 197 3.74 0.36 2.52
CA ARG A 197 3.61 1.82 2.64
C ARG A 197 3.69 2.50 1.28
N SER A 198 2.96 3.61 1.14
CA SER A 198 3.01 4.55 0.02
C SER A 198 2.75 3.97 -1.37
N MET A 199 1.65 3.24 -1.57
CA MET A 199 1.20 3.00 -2.95
C MET A 199 0.62 4.29 -3.53
N CYS A 200 0.71 4.50 -4.84
CA CYS A 200 0.03 5.62 -5.46
C CYS A 200 -1.43 5.22 -5.73
N ILE A 201 -2.36 5.68 -4.87
CA ILE A 201 -3.79 5.31 -4.98
C ILE A 201 -4.42 5.79 -6.28
N PHE A 202 -3.91 6.92 -6.76
CA PHE A 202 -4.34 7.57 -7.98
C PHE A 202 -3.12 8.17 -8.67
N CYS A 203 -2.51 7.35 -9.53
CA CYS A 203 -1.45 7.78 -10.43
C CYS A 203 -2.09 8.11 -11.76
N MET A 204 -1.85 9.31 -12.30
CA MET A 204 -2.49 9.78 -13.54
C MET A 204 -1.46 10.00 -14.63
N ASN A 205 -1.84 9.84 -15.90
CA ASN A 205 -1.01 10.20 -17.05
C ASN A 205 -0.70 11.70 -17.02
N ARG A 206 0.54 12.07 -17.32
CA ARG A 206 0.99 13.47 -17.28
C ARG A 206 0.23 14.35 -18.27
N SER A 207 0.09 13.92 -19.52
CA SER A 207 -0.64 14.68 -20.53
C SER A 207 -2.12 14.84 -20.18
N SER A 208 -2.77 13.80 -19.63
CA SER A 208 -4.16 13.90 -19.17
C SER A 208 -4.31 14.88 -17.99
N TRP A 209 -3.33 14.92 -17.07
CA TRP A 209 -3.32 15.91 -15.99
C TRP A 209 -3.12 17.32 -16.52
N ASP A 210 -2.15 17.48 -17.43
CA ASP A 210 -1.79 18.78 -17.98
C ASP A 210 -2.91 19.38 -18.86
N SER A 211 -3.77 18.54 -19.46
CA SER A 211 -4.93 18.98 -20.24
C SER A 211 -6.10 19.51 -19.40
N LEU A 212 -6.10 19.26 -18.09
CA LEU A 212 -7.11 19.83 -17.20
C LEU A 212 -6.87 21.33 -17.03
N THR A 213 -7.96 22.11 -16.98
CA THR A 213 -7.91 23.51 -16.58
C THR A 213 -7.43 23.64 -15.13
N ASP A 214 -6.93 24.82 -14.76
CA ASP A 214 -6.50 25.08 -13.37
C ASP A 214 -7.62 24.84 -12.36
N SER A 215 -8.87 25.19 -12.72
CA SER A 215 -10.05 24.92 -11.88
C SER A 215 -10.28 23.42 -11.70
N GLU A 216 -10.21 22.64 -12.78
CA GLU A 216 -10.37 21.18 -12.72
C GLU A 216 -9.24 20.49 -11.95
N LYS A 217 -7.98 20.95 -12.11
CA LYS A 217 -6.85 20.48 -11.30
C LYS A 217 -7.09 20.72 -9.82
N ARG A 218 -7.58 21.92 -9.45
CA ARG A 218 -7.91 22.27 -8.06
C ARG A 218 -9.06 21.42 -7.52
N VAL A 219 -10.10 21.16 -8.31
CA VAL A 219 -11.20 20.26 -7.92
C VAL A 219 -10.70 18.83 -7.70
N MET A 220 -9.92 18.28 -8.63
CA MET A 220 -9.31 16.96 -8.46
C MET A 220 -8.46 16.90 -7.19
N TRP A 221 -7.57 17.89 -6.99
CA TRP A 221 -6.65 17.96 -5.86
C TRP A 221 -7.37 18.01 -4.51
N LYS A 222 -8.40 18.85 -4.41
CA LYS A 222 -9.25 19.01 -3.22
C LYS A 222 -9.80 17.68 -2.70
N HIS A 223 -10.09 16.72 -3.59
CA HIS A 223 -10.70 15.43 -3.21
C HIS A 223 -9.68 14.33 -2.91
N MET A 224 -8.41 14.50 -3.22
CA MET A 224 -7.36 13.50 -3.00
C MET A 224 -7.06 13.13 -1.53
N PRO A 225 -7.09 14.06 -0.56
CA PRO A 225 -7.00 13.70 0.86
C PRO A 225 -8.12 12.71 1.26
N GLY A 226 -9.35 12.98 0.83
CA GLY A 226 -10.50 12.11 1.09
C GLY A 226 -10.41 10.74 0.42
N VAL A 227 -9.85 10.67 -0.79
CA VAL A 227 -9.55 9.38 -1.44
C VAL A 227 -8.65 8.54 -0.54
N SER A 228 -7.56 9.13 -0.06
CA SER A 228 -6.55 8.45 0.76
C SER A 228 -7.13 8.05 2.12
N ALA A 229 -7.87 8.95 2.77
CA ALA A 229 -8.48 8.71 4.07
C ALA A 229 -9.53 7.59 4.04
N ARG A 230 -10.50 7.68 3.13
CA ARG A 230 -11.53 6.64 2.95
C ARG A 230 -10.92 5.31 2.52
N ALA A 231 -9.89 5.34 1.67
CA ALA A 231 -9.22 4.13 1.23
C ALA A 231 -8.56 3.38 2.39
N THR A 232 -7.89 4.09 3.31
CA THR A 232 -7.23 3.51 4.49
C THR A 232 -8.24 3.09 5.57
N VAL A 233 -9.09 4.02 6.02
CA VAL A 233 -10.00 3.80 7.16
C VAL A 233 -11.13 2.86 6.77
N ILE A 234 -11.92 3.21 5.76
CA ILE A 234 -13.10 2.42 5.38
C ILE A 234 -12.66 1.20 4.55
N GLY A 235 -11.76 1.41 3.58
CA GLY A 235 -11.38 0.38 2.62
C GLY A 235 -10.47 -0.72 3.17
N TYR A 236 -9.82 -0.51 4.32
CA TYR A 236 -8.98 -1.51 4.97
C TYR A 236 -9.27 -1.69 6.47
N MET A 237 -9.32 -0.63 7.27
CA MET A 237 -9.44 -0.80 8.73
C MET A 237 -10.81 -1.32 9.15
N GLU A 238 -11.89 -0.66 8.73
CA GLU A 238 -13.25 -1.17 8.96
C GLU A 238 -13.50 -2.47 8.20
N GLU A 239 -12.94 -2.56 7.00
CA GLU A 239 -13.05 -3.72 6.13
C GLU A 239 -12.46 -4.98 6.79
N ASP A 240 -11.28 -4.88 7.40
CA ASP A 240 -10.66 -5.95 8.16
C ASP A 240 -11.58 -6.45 9.28
N GLN A 241 -12.26 -5.56 10.00
CA GLN A 241 -13.21 -5.95 11.05
C GLN A 241 -14.43 -6.69 10.49
N LYS A 242 -15.03 -6.16 9.42
CA LYS A 242 -16.19 -6.76 8.75
C LYS A 242 -15.82 -8.14 8.19
N VAL A 243 -14.67 -8.24 7.53
CA VAL A 243 -14.20 -9.45 6.87
C VAL A 243 -13.68 -10.48 7.87
N LYS A 244 -13.12 -10.06 9.03
CA LYS A 244 -12.78 -10.99 10.13
C LYS A 244 -14.02 -11.72 10.65
N LYS A 245 -15.12 -11.00 10.90
CA LYS A 245 -16.41 -11.59 11.31
C LYS A 245 -16.93 -12.58 10.26
N LEU A 246 -16.88 -12.20 8.98
CA LEU A 246 -17.26 -13.08 7.87
C LEU A 246 -16.37 -14.33 7.79
N GLY A 247 -15.06 -14.18 7.97
CA GLY A 247 -14.10 -15.29 7.96
C GLY A 247 -14.40 -16.30 9.08
N LEU A 248 -14.64 -15.82 10.30
CA LEU A 248 -15.04 -16.66 11.44
C LEU A 248 -16.34 -17.42 11.14
N ALA A 249 -17.35 -16.74 10.58
CA ALA A 249 -18.61 -17.37 10.16
C ALA A 249 -18.44 -18.42 9.06
N ARG A 250 -17.35 -18.36 8.27
CA ARG A 250 -16.98 -19.36 7.27
C ARG A 250 -15.95 -20.38 7.75
N GLY A 251 -15.71 -20.45 9.06
CA GLY A 251 -14.82 -21.44 9.68
C GLY A 251 -13.32 -21.13 9.57
N ILE A 252 -12.94 -19.91 9.15
CA ILE A 252 -11.54 -19.46 9.22
C ILE A 252 -11.17 -19.23 10.68
N GLN A 253 -10.07 -19.81 11.11
CA GLN A 253 -9.56 -19.68 12.47
C GLN A 253 -8.51 -18.57 12.56
N PHE A 254 -8.61 -17.72 13.58
CA PHE A 254 -7.61 -16.70 13.90
C PHE A 254 -6.85 -17.12 15.15
N HIS A 255 -5.54 -17.31 15.01
CA HIS A 255 -4.68 -17.83 16.05
C HIS A 255 -3.76 -16.75 16.58
N LYS A 256 -3.60 -16.71 17.90
CA LYS A 256 -2.50 -15.95 18.51
C LYS A 256 -1.16 -16.58 18.12
N ALA A 257 -0.20 -15.75 17.68
CA ALA A 257 1.15 -16.21 17.43
C ALA A 257 1.86 -16.68 18.71
N GLY A 258 2.75 -17.65 18.56
CA GLY A 258 3.74 -18.02 19.56
C GLY A 258 4.65 -16.85 19.94
N ASN A 259 5.23 -16.92 21.14
CA ASN A 259 6.10 -15.86 21.67
C ASN A 259 7.38 -15.67 20.84
N ASP A 260 7.82 -16.70 20.13
CA ASP A 260 8.98 -16.70 19.23
C ASP A 260 8.85 -15.70 18.07
N PHE A 261 7.63 -15.37 17.63
CA PHE A 261 7.39 -14.32 16.64
C PHE A 261 7.86 -12.94 17.10
N LYS A 262 7.73 -12.61 18.40
CA LYS A 262 8.18 -11.32 18.94
C LYS A 262 9.69 -11.19 18.84
N ILE A 263 10.42 -12.24 19.27
CA ILE A 263 11.88 -12.32 19.17
C ILE A 263 12.31 -12.18 17.70
N ARG A 264 11.63 -12.93 16.81
CA ARG A 264 11.89 -12.90 15.38
C ARG A 264 11.65 -11.52 14.76
N LYS A 265 10.58 -10.81 15.14
CA LYS A 265 10.28 -9.44 14.68
C LYS A 265 11.31 -8.43 15.15
N ALA A 266 11.71 -8.48 16.42
CA ALA A 266 12.76 -7.61 16.94
C ALA A 266 14.09 -7.81 16.17
N ALA A 267 14.49 -9.06 15.96
CA ALA A 267 15.67 -9.38 15.15
C ALA A 267 15.52 -8.90 13.68
N HIS A 268 14.33 -9.06 13.10
CA HIS A 268 14.06 -8.58 11.74
C HIS A 268 14.20 -7.06 11.64
N MET A 269 13.54 -6.30 12.52
CA MET A 269 13.60 -4.84 12.51
C MET A 269 15.05 -4.34 12.61
N LYS A 270 15.84 -4.91 13.52
CA LYS A 270 17.28 -4.59 13.65
C LYS A 270 18.06 -4.90 12.37
N SER A 271 17.76 -6.02 11.71
CA SER A 271 18.42 -6.40 10.45
C SER A 271 18.02 -5.49 9.28
N GLU A 272 16.79 -4.99 9.25
CA GLU A 272 16.26 -4.19 8.14
C GLU A 272 16.94 -2.82 8.02
N LEU A 273 17.39 -2.24 9.14
CA LEU A 273 18.17 -0.99 9.15
C LEU A 273 19.44 -1.09 8.28
N LYS A 274 20.04 -2.29 8.15
CA LYS A 274 21.18 -2.54 7.26
C LYS A 274 20.76 -3.13 5.91
N ALA A 275 19.75 -3.99 5.90
CA ALA A 275 19.34 -4.72 4.70
C ALA A 275 18.66 -3.82 3.66
N ILE A 276 17.83 -2.87 4.08
CA ILE A 276 17.11 -1.98 3.17
C ILE A 276 18.10 -1.06 2.42
N PRO A 277 19.00 -0.29 3.07
CA PRO A 277 19.93 0.56 2.33
C PRO A 277 20.81 -0.23 1.36
N LYS A 278 21.31 -1.39 1.79
CA LYS A 278 22.10 -2.30 0.92
C LYS A 278 21.29 -2.75 -0.30
N SER A 279 20.02 -3.12 -0.11
CA SER A 279 19.15 -3.55 -1.21
C SER A 279 18.82 -2.40 -2.16
N MET A 280 18.61 -1.19 -1.64
CA MET A 280 18.27 -0.01 -2.45
C MET A 280 19.48 0.52 -3.23
N LYS A 281 20.68 0.49 -2.64
CA LYS A 281 21.95 0.80 -3.33
C LYS A 281 22.19 -0.15 -4.51
N LYS A 282 21.94 -1.46 -4.32
CA LYS A 282 21.98 -2.44 -5.42
C LYS A 282 20.96 -2.17 -6.55
N LEU A 283 19.85 -1.51 -6.23
CA LEU A 283 18.85 -1.09 -7.22
C LEU A 283 19.26 0.20 -7.96
N GLY A 284 20.30 0.89 -7.49
CA GLY A 284 20.82 2.14 -8.04
C GLY A 284 20.37 3.40 -7.30
N VAL A 285 19.78 3.28 -6.10
CA VAL A 285 19.46 4.44 -5.25
C VAL A 285 20.76 4.92 -4.59
N ARG A 286 21.15 6.18 -4.82
CA ARG A 286 22.44 6.72 -4.34
C ARG A 286 22.50 6.87 -2.82
N ASN A 287 21.47 7.48 -2.22
CA ASN A 287 21.40 7.76 -0.78
C ASN A 287 20.03 7.34 -0.21
N PRO A 288 19.74 6.03 -0.10
CA PRO A 288 18.49 5.56 0.48
C PRO A 288 18.35 5.95 1.95
N GLU A 289 19.45 6.07 2.71
CA GLU A 289 19.45 6.42 4.12
C GLU A 289 18.74 7.76 4.40
N ALA A 290 18.93 8.77 3.56
CA ALA A 290 18.25 10.06 3.72
C ALA A 290 16.72 9.93 3.73
N LEU A 291 16.14 9.18 2.79
CA LEU A 291 14.69 9.01 2.71
C LEU A 291 14.16 8.11 3.84
N ILE A 292 14.96 7.16 4.30
CA ILE A 292 14.64 6.35 5.49
C ILE A 292 14.56 7.24 6.73
N ASN A 293 15.56 8.09 6.94
CA ASN A 293 15.60 9.01 8.09
C ASN A 293 14.45 10.00 8.06
N ILE A 294 14.15 10.61 6.90
CA ILE A 294 12.98 11.47 6.70
C ILE A 294 11.70 10.77 7.15
N PHE A 295 11.48 9.52 6.72
CA PHE A 295 10.29 8.78 7.15
C PHE A 295 10.28 8.55 8.67
N LEU A 296 11.41 8.16 9.26
CA LEU A 296 11.52 7.91 10.70
C LEU A 296 11.35 9.18 11.55
N GLU A 297 11.70 10.35 11.03
CA GLU A 297 11.48 11.66 11.68
C GLU A 297 10.02 12.12 11.58
N ILE A 298 9.38 11.89 10.42
CA ILE A 298 7.98 12.28 10.17
C ILE A 298 6.99 11.35 10.88
N TYR A 299 7.32 10.06 11.01
CA TYR A 299 6.41 9.05 11.53
C TYR A 299 5.90 9.35 12.97
N PRO A 300 6.72 9.74 13.95
CA PRO A 300 6.25 10.10 15.30
C PRO A 300 5.23 11.24 15.31
N LYS A 301 5.37 12.24 14.43
CA LYS A 301 4.37 13.32 14.27
C LYS A 301 3.01 12.72 13.86
N TRP A 302 3.02 11.84 12.88
CA TRP A 302 1.82 11.18 12.40
C TRP A 302 1.23 10.18 13.41
N GLN A 303 2.03 9.58 14.29
CA GLN A 303 1.51 8.76 15.39
C GLN A 303 0.71 9.60 16.39
N LYS A 304 1.19 10.82 16.73
CA LYS A 304 0.44 11.75 17.58
C LYS A 304 -0.89 12.15 16.92
N LEU A 305 -0.83 12.56 15.65
CA LEU A 305 -2.04 12.89 14.88
C LEU A 305 -3.00 11.71 14.79
N SER A 306 -2.50 10.50 14.59
CA SER A 306 -3.34 9.29 14.50
C SER A 306 -4.12 9.03 15.78
N ALA A 307 -3.50 9.25 16.95
CA ALA A 307 -4.19 9.15 18.25
C ALA A 307 -5.36 10.15 18.37
N GLU A 308 -5.19 11.38 17.87
CA GLU A 308 -6.24 12.42 17.86
C GLU A 308 -7.34 12.16 16.82
N ILE A 309 -6.94 11.67 15.65
CA ILE A 309 -7.82 11.23 14.57
C ILE A 309 -8.71 10.09 15.06
N ASN A 310 -8.16 9.17 15.86
CA ASN A 310 -8.87 8.02 16.43
C ASN A 310 -9.68 7.25 15.38
N ASN A 311 -9.04 6.96 14.24
CA ASN A 311 -9.62 6.29 13.08
C ASN A 311 -10.84 6.97 12.44
N ASP A 312 -11.13 8.23 12.78
CA ASP A 312 -12.19 9.01 12.13
C ASP A 312 -11.75 9.43 10.72
N VAL A 313 -12.55 9.06 9.72
CA VAL A 313 -12.22 9.30 8.31
C VAL A 313 -12.16 10.79 7.95
N HIS A 314 -13.01 11.62 8.56
CA HIS A 314 -13.07 13.05 8.28
C HIS A 314 -11.93 13.81 8.97
N LYS A 315 -11.59 13.43 10.21
CA LYS A 315 -10.39 13.95 10.88
C LYS A 315 -9.12 13.56 10.11
N TYR A 316 -9.04 12.34 9.59
CA TYR A 316 -7.88 11.94 8.81
C TYR A 316 -7.78 12.69 7.48
N GLU A 317 -8.91 12.87 6.79
CA GLU A 317 -8.99 13.71 5.58
C GLU A 317 -8.51 15.15 5.85
N ALA A 318 -8.96 15.76 6.94
CA ALA A 318 -8.52 17.10 7.36
C ALA A 318 -7.02 17.16 7.73
N ALA A 319 -6.50 16.12 8.38
CA ALA A 319 -5.08 16.02 8.69
C ALA A 319 -4.23 15.90 7.41
N LEU A 320 -4.61 15.05 6.45
CA LEU A 320 -3.93 14.95 5.15
C LEU A 320 -3.98 16.29 4.41
N GLN A 321 -5.14 16.95 4.40
CA GLN A 321 -5.29 18.26 3.76
C GLN A 321 -4.33 19.29 4.36
N SER A 322 -4.35 19.47 5.68
CA SER A 322 -3.52 20.49 6.37
C SER A 322 -2.02 20.15 6.34
N GLN A 323 -1.65 18.89 6.52
CA GLN A 323 -0.26 18.49 6.62
C GLN A 323 0.43 18.36 5.26
N ILE A 324 -0.31 18.08 4.18
CA ILE A 324 0.25 17.76 2.87
C ILE A 324 -0.37 18.62 1.76
N TYR A 325 -1.64 18.42 1.45
CA TYR A 325 -2.22 18.89 0.18
C TYR A 325 -2.38 20.42 0.12
N ALA A 326 -2.63 21.09 1.24
CA ALA A 326 -2.73 22.56 1.32
C ALA A 326 -1.39 23.26 1.08
N LYS A 327 -0.26 22.55 1.15
CA LYS A 327 1.09 23.09 0.96
C LYS A 327 1.56 23.03 -0.50
N ILE A 328 0.74 22.50 -1.41
CA ILE A 328 1.08 22.23 -2.79
C ILE A 328 0.09 22.95 -3.70
N ASP A 329 0.60 23.69 -4.69
CA ASP A 329 -0.23 24.27 -5.75
C ASP A 329 -0.41 23.25 -6.87
N PRO A 330 -1.61 22.67 -7.06
CA PRO A 330 -1.83 21.59 -8.02
C PRO A 330 -1.63 22.02 -9.48
N THR A 331 -1.71 23.31 -9.78
CA THR A 331 -1.53 23.79 -11.15
C THR A 331 -0.07 23.75 -11.60
N LYS A 332 0.87 23.59 -10.65
CA LYS A 332 2.32 23.49 -10.87
C LYS A 332 2.89 22.09 -10.60
N TRP A 333 2.02 21.11 -10.31
CA TRP A 333 2.37 19.75 -9.87
C TRP A 333 2.62 18.78 -11.04
#